data_AF-A0A6L7TMU2-F1
#
_entry.id   AF-A0A6L7TMU2-F1
#
_cell.length_a   1.000
_cell.length_b   1.000
_cell.length_c   1.000
_cell.angle_alpha   90.00
_cell.angle_beta   90.00
_cell.angle_gamma   90.00
#
_symmetry.space_group_name_H-M   'P 1'
#
loop_
_entity.id
_entity.type
_entity.pdbx_description
1 polymer ?
#
loop_
_entity_poly.entity_id
_entity_poly.type
_entity_poly.pdbx_seq_one_letter_code
_entity_poly.pdbx_strand_id
1 'polypeptide(L)' 'MPNALYYGDNLAVPRERVADESVDLVYLDPPFNSNASYNVLFREKTGEESPAQIRAFTNTWEWTQETELTFE' A
#
# COMPACT_ATOMS: atom_id res chain seq x y z
N MET A 1 16.92 -17.06 7.73
CA MET A 1 15.48 -17.40 7.75
C MET A 1 15.05 -17.79 6.34
N PRO A 2 14.12 -18.74 6.15
CA PRO A 2 13.52 -18.98 4.83
C PRO A 2 12.74 -17.73 4.38
N ASN A 3 12.57 -17.56 3.08
CA ASN A 3 11.81 -16.43 2.54
C ASN A 3 10.34 -16.53 2.97
N ALA A 4 9.77 -15.43 3.44
CA ALA A 4 8.39 -15.34 3.89
C ALA A 4 7.62 -14.29 3.06
N LEU A 5 6.34 -14.58 2.79
CA LEU A 5 5.40 -13.64 2.19
C LEU A 5 4.23 -13.46 3.16
N TYR A 6 3.95 -12.22 3.53
CA TYR A 6 2.84 -11.86 4.41
C TYR A 6 1.81 -11.06 3.63
N TYR A 7 0.52 -11.30 3.91
CA TYR A 7 -0.61 -10.55 3.32
C TYR A 7 -1.37 -9.85 4.44
N GLY A 8 -1.55 -8.54 4.32
CA GLY A 8 -2.26 -7.73 5.32
C GLY A 8 -1.83 -6.26 5.29
N ASP A 9 -2.28 -5.54 6.32
CA ASP A 9 -1.89 -4.15 6.56
C ASP A 9 -0.38 -4.04 6.86
N ASN A 10 0.27 -3.02 6.29
CA ASN A 10 1.73 -2.89 6.35
C ASN A 10 2.26 -2.39 7.71
N LEU A 11 1.40 -1.94 8.61
CA LEU A 11 1.76 -1.56 9.98
C LEU A 11 1.56 -2.74 10.94
N ALA A 12 0.43 -3.44 10.83
CA ALA A 12 0.10 -4.57 11.70
C ALA A 12 1.01 -5.78 11.42
N VAL A 13 1.23 -6.12 10.15
CA VAL A 13 1.96 -7.34 9.76
C VAL A 13 3.39 -7.37 10.32
N PRO A 14 4.24 -6.33 10.13
CA PRO A 14 5.59 -6.35 10.68
C PRO A 14 5.58 -6.47 12.21
N ARG A 15 4.68 -5.75 12.90
CA ARG A 15 4.59 -5.75 14.38
C ARG A 15 4.26 -7.14 14.95
N GLU A 16 3.39 -7.90 14.28
CA GLU A 16 2.97 -9.21 14.77
C GLU A 16 3.88 -10.36 14.33
N ARG A 17 4.58 -10.21 13.20
CA ARG A 17 5.20 -11.34 12.49
C ARG A 17 6.71 -11.25 12.32
N VAL A 18 7.30 -10.07 12.49
CA VAL A 18 8.74 -9.84 12.33
C VAL A 18 9.33 -9.58 13.71
N ALA A 19 10.41 -10.28 14.05
CA ALA A 19 11.07 -10.10 15.33
C ALA A 19 11.79 -8.75 15.39
N ASP A 20 11.86 -8.16 16.58
CA ASP A 20 12.62 -6.94 16.81
C ASP A 20 14.10 -7.15 16.46
N GLU A 21 14.73 -6.09 15.95
CA GLU A 21 16.17 -6.07 15.60
C GLU A 21 16.62 -7.19 14.65
N SER A 22 15.69 -7.77 13.87
CA SER A 22 15.97 -8.93 13.00
C SER A 22 16.15 -8.59 11.51
N VAL A 23 16.06 -7.31 11.15
CA VAL A 23 16.07 -6.83 9.76
C VAL A 23 17.27 -5.90 9.52
N ASP A 24 18.16 -6.32 8.62
CA ASP A 24 19.36 -5.54 8.26
C ASP A 24 19.10 -4.47 7.19
N LEU A 25 18.16 -4.70 6.27
CA LEU A 25 17.85 -3.81 5.15
C LEU A 25 16.35 -3.79 4.84
N VAL A 26 15.83 -2.59 4.63
CA VAL A 26 14.45 -2.34 4.23
C VAL A 26 14.44 -1.63 2.88
N TYR A 27 13.69 -2.17 1.92
CA TYR A 27 13.37 -1.49 0.66
C TYR A 27 11.86 -1.26 0.59
N LEU A 28 11.44 -0.01 0.37
CA LEU A 28 10.05 0.39 0.25
C LEU A 28 9.87 1.28 -0.99
N ASP A 29 8.83 1.00 -1.75
CA ASP A 29 8.34 1.84 -2.85
C ASP A 29 6.88 2.22 -2.56
N PRO A 30 6.63 3.08 -1.54
CA PRO A 30 5.28 3.47 -1.17
C PRO A 30 4.65 4.33 -2.28
N PRO A 31 3.31 4.38 -2.38
CA PRO A 31 2.66 5.25 -3.35
C PRO A 31 3.10 6.71 -3.16
N PHE A 32 3.56 7.33 -4.24
CA PHE A 32 3.89 8.75 -4.23
C PHE A 32 2.61 9.56 -4.08
N ASN A 33 2.57 10.42 -3.05
CA ASN A 33 1.50 11.39 -2.85
C ASN A 33 1.63 12.55 -3.86
N SER A 34 1.40 12.24 -5.14
CA SER A 34 1.59 13.16 -6.27
C SER A 34 0.31 13.91 -6.66
N ASN A 35 -0.79 13.73 -5.92
CA ASN A 35 -2.15 14.15 -6.30
C ASN A 35 -2.60 13.64 -7.68
N ALA A 36 -1.93 12.63 -8.24
CA ALA A 36 -2.36 11.98 -9.46
C ALA A 36 -3.38 10.88 -9.15
N SER A 37 -4.55 10.94 -9.78
CA SER A 37 -5.42 9.77 -9.88
C SER A 37 -4.74 8.75 -10.80
N TYR A 38 -4.11 7.73 -10.21
CA TYR A 38 -3.62 6.60 -10.98
C TYR A 38 -4.84 5.81 -11.44
N ASN A 39 -5.21 5.92 -12.72
CA ASN A 39 -6.17 5.01 -13.32
C ASN A 39 -5.39 3.77 -13.75
N VAL A 40 -5.72 2.60 -13.20
CA VAL A 40 -5.21 1.34 -13.76
C VAL A 40 -5.91 1.16 -15.11
N LEU A 41 -5.20 1.52 -16.18
CA LEU A 41 -5.67 1.34 -17.56
C LEU A 41 -5.56 -0.13 -17.93
N PHE A 42 -6.54 -0.95 -17.55
CA PHE A 42 -6.76 -2.21 -18.25
C PHE A 42 -7.33 -1.88 -19.63
N ARG A 43 -6.46 -1.78 -20.65
CA ARG A 43 -6.90 -1.78 -22.04
C ARG A 43 -7.31 -3.20 -22.43
N GLU A 44 -8.60 -3.41 -22.66
CA GLU A 44 -9.06 -4.59 -23.38
C GLU A 44 -8.51 -4.56 -24.82
N LYS A 45 -8.12 -5.73 -25.34
CA LYS A 45 -7.49 -5.87 -26.67
C LYS A 45 -8.38 -5.42 -27.84
N THR A 46 -9.66 -5.15 -27.58
CA THR A 46 -10.69 -4.80 -28.58
C THR A 46 -10.83 -3.29 -28.80
N GLY A 47 -10.18 -2.45 -27.99
CA GLY A 47 -10.26 -0.99 -28.13
C GLY A 47 -11.54 -0.34 -27.61
N GLU A 48 -12.44 -1.12 -27.00
CA GLU A 48 -13.61 -0.60 -26.29
C GLU A 48 -13.23 -0.18 -24.86
N GLU A 49 -13.81 0.92 -24.37
CA GLU A 49 -13.60 1.37 -22.99
C GLU A 49 -14.28 0.38 -22.03
N SER A 50 -13.47 -0.37 -21.27
CA SER A 50 -14.00 -1.28 -20.25
C SER A 50 -14.74 -0.46 -19.17
N PRO A 51 -16.01 -0.78 -18.85
CA PRO A 51 -16.78 -0.12 -17.80
C PRO A 51 -16.14 -0.24 -16.41
N ALA A 52 -15.17 -1.15 -16.26
CA ALA A 52 -14.36 -1.35 -15.08
C ALA A 52 -13.20 -0.33 -15.02
N GLN A 53 -13.50 0.96 -15.08
CA GLN A 53 -12.59 1.97 -14.50
C GLN A 53 -12.67 1.85 -12.98
N ILE A 54 -12.01 0.81 -12.45
CA ILE A 54 -11.83 0.65 -11.02
C ILE A 54 -10.90 1.78 -10.59
N ARG A 55 -11.47 2.74 -9.84
CA ARG A 55 -10.76 3.83 -9.17
C ARG A 55 -9.57 3.23 -8.43
N ALA A 56 -8.37 3.33 -8.99
CA ALA A 56 -7.21 2.59 -8.49
C ALA A 56 -6.50 3.34 -7.37
N PHE A 57 -7.26 3.54 -6.29
CA PHE A 57 -6.90 4.22 -5.05
C PHE A 57 -6.96 5.75 -5.16
N THR A 58 -7.84 6.33 -4.35
CA THR A 58 -7.72 7.74 -3.92
C THR A 58 -6.69 7.73 -2.80
N ASN A 59 -5.89 8.79 -2.63
CA ASN A 59 -5.10 8.98 -1.41
C ASN A 59 -5.93 8.59 -0.19
N THR A 60 -5.60 7.49 0.48
CA THR A 60 -6.35 6.98 1.63
C THR A 60 -5.73 7.39 2.95
N TRP A 61 -4.59 8.09 2.92
CA TRP A 61 -3.91 8.50 4.13
C TRP A 61 -4.27 9.93 4.50
N GLU A 62 -5.00 10.05 5.61
CA GLU A 62 -5.26 11.30 6.31
C GLU A 62 -4.65 11.20 7.71
N TRP A 63 -4.08 12.29 8.21
CA TRP A 63 -3.65 12.35 9.61
C TRP A 63 -4.90 12.37 10.49
N THR A 64 -5.19 11.24 11.15
CA THR A 64 -6.36 11.10 12.03
C THR A 64 -5.96 11.30 13.49
N GLN A 65 -6.93 11.55 14.37
CA GLN A 65 -6.68 11.57 15.83
C GLN A 65 -6.07 10.24 16.33
N GLU A 66 -6.42 9.11 15.73
CA GLU A 66 -5.81 7.82 16.04
C GLU A 66 -4.33 7.77 15.66
N THR A 67 -3.96 8.43 14.54
CA THR A 67 -2.55 8.62 14.14
C THR A 67 -1.82 9.44 15.19
N GLU A 68 -2.38 10.58 15.61
CA GLU A 68 -1.80 11.45 16.66
C GLU A 68 -1.51 10.65 17.95
N LEU A 69 -2.51 9.92 18.46
CA LEU A 69 -2.40 9.11 19.68
C LEU A 69 -1.38 7.97 19.59
N THR A 70 -1.11 7.47 18.38
CA THR A 70 -0.17 6.37 18.15
C THR A 70 1.29 6.84 18.12
N PHE A 71 1.53 8.13 17.85
CA PHE A 71 2.86 8.70 17.64
C PHE A 71 3.26 9.83 18.64
N GLU A 72 2.38 10.22 19.57
CA GLU A 72 2.73 10.93 20.84
C GLU A 72 3.23 9.98 21.93
#